data_AF-A0A2A3AJ68-F1
#
_entry.id   AF-A0A2A3AJ68-F1
#
_cell.length_a   1.000
_cell.length_b   1.000
_cell.length_c   1.000
_cell.angle_alpha   90.00
_cell.angle_beta   90.00
_cell.angle_gamma   90.00
#
_symmetry.space_group_name_H-M   'P 1'
#
loop_
_entity.id
_entity.type
_entity.pdbx_description
1 polymer ?
#
loop_
_entity_poly.entity_id
_entity_poly.type
_entity_poly.pdbx_seq_one_letter_code
_entity_poly.pdbx_strand_id
1 'polypeptide(L)'
;MSAPENNAQQPQLTDEEIAYVNSLFDAAREGRNDFLREALQAGVPANLTNGKGDTLLNLAAYQEQEETVFMLLEFGADTERVSDVGFTALICAVFRGNEPITRRLLEAGAGQATGNQHAQDVAKVFGQEHLLPVLQEFEPRGS
;
A
#
# COMPACT_ATOMS: atom_id res chain seq x y z
N MET A 1 23.33 7.26 -45.44
CA MET A 1 22.09 7.94 -45.01
C MET A 1 21.71 7.33 -43.67
N SER A 2 22.11 7.97 -42.57
CA SER A 2 21.76 7.49 -41.23
C SER A 2 20.45 8.17 -40.83
N ALA A 3 19.44 7.36 -40.49
CA ALA A 3 18.19 7.87 -39.92
C ALA A 3 18.47 8.45 -38.53
N PRO A 4 17.78 9.53 -38.11
CA PRO A 4 17.87 9.99 -36.73
C PRO A 4 17.18 8.96 -35.83
N GLU A 5 17.92 8.43 -34.86
CA GLU A 5 17.36 7.67 -33.74
C GLU A 5 16.46 8.61 -32.94
N ASN A 6 15.14 8.45 -33.13
CA ASN A 6 14.11 9.14 -32.37
C ASN A 6 14.10 8.58 -30.95
N ASN A 7 15.04 9.02 -30.13
CA ASN A 7 15.04 8.75 -28.69
C ASN A 7 13.97 9.64 -28.06
N ALA A 8 12.72 9.18 -28.11
CA ALA A 8 11.63 9.74 -27.31
C ALA A 8 11.93 9.45 -25.84
N GLN A 9 12.77 10.29 -25.23
CA GLN A 9 12.96 10.30 -23.78
C GLN A 9 11.58 10.53 -23.16
N GLN A 10 11.10 9.55 -22.40
CA GLN A 10 9.91 9.71 -21.58
C GLN A 10 10.08 11.01 -20.76
N PRO A 11 9.03 11.85 -20.63
CA PRO A 11 9.13 13.08 -19.87
C PRO A 11 9.63 12.75 -18.46
N GLN A 12 10.82 13.26 -18.13
CA GLN A 12 11.42 13.11 -16.81
C GLN A 12 10.76 14.15 -15.89
N LEU A 13 10.33 13.70 -14.71
CA LEU A 13 9.80 14.59 -13.67
C LEU A 13 10.87 15.62 -13.27
N THR A 14 10.44 16.85 -13.05
CA THR A 14 11.26 17.92 -12.48
C THR A 14 11.59 17.66 -11.01
N ASP A 15 12.64 18.33 -10.49
CA ASP A 15 13.02 18.21 -9.07
C ASP A 15 11.86 18.61 -8.14
N GLU A 16 11.04 19.58 -8.54
CA GLU A 16 9.85 20.01 -7.80
C GLU A 16 8.76 18.92 -7.79
N GLU A 17 8.49 18.28 -8.93
CA GLU A 17 7.54 17.16 -9.00
C GLU A 17 8.02 15.95 -8.20
N ILE A 18 9.33 15.66 -8.21
CA ILE A 18 9.93 14.60 -7.39
C ILE A 18 9.78 14.92 -5.91
N ALA A 19 10.07 16.16 -5.50
CA ALA A 19 9.90 16.60 -4.11
C ALA A 19 8.43 16.51 -3.67
N TYR A 20 7.50 16.93 -4.54
CA TYR A 20 6.07 16.82 -4.30
C TYR A 20 5.63 15.36 -4.13
N VAL A 21 6.01 14.47 -5.05
CA VAL A 21 5.70 13.03 -4.95
C VAL A 21 6.29 12.42 -3.68
N ASN A 22 7.53 12.78 -3.32
CA ASN A 22 8.15 12.31 -2.08
C ASN A 22 7.35 12.74 -0.83
N SER A 23 6.82 13.96 -0.83
CA SER A 23 6.00 14.47 0.28
C SER A 23 4.69 13.72 0.48
N LEU A 24 4.15 13.05 -0.56
CA LEU A 24 2.96 12.20 -0.46
C LEU A 24 3.26 10.93 0.32
N PHE A 25 4.46 10.34 0.16
CA PHE A 25 4.84 9.17 0.97
C PHE A 25 4.99 9.53 2.45
N ASP A 26 5.55 10.71 2.76
CA ASP A 26 5.63 11.19 4.15
C ASP A 26 4.23 11.48 4.71
N ALA A 27 3.35 12.07 3.89
CA ALA A 27 1.95 12.27 4.26
C ALA A 27 1.23 10.96 4.59
N ALA A 28 1.47 9.89 3.84
CA ALA A 28 0.90 8.57 4.12
C ALA A 28 1.43 7.97 5.43
N ARG A 29 2.70 8.21 5.77
CA ARG A 29 3.27 7.77 7.07
C ARG A 29 2.72 8.55 8.25
N GLU A 30 2.46 9.84 8.05
CA GLU A 30 2.05 10.79 9.08
C GLU A 30 0.52 10.88 9.26
N GLY A 31 -0.25 10.33 8.32
CA GLY A 31 -1.71 10.41 8.35
C GLY A 31 -2.26 11.77 7.89
N ARG A 32 -1.56 12.48 6.99
CA ARG A 32 -2.00 13.81 6.49
C ARG A 32 -3.09 13.66 5.43
N ASN A 33 -4.30 13.30 5.87
CA ASN A 33 -5.41 12.88 5.02
C ASN A 33 -5.87 13.96 4.04
N ASP A 34 -5.96 15.22 4.45
CA ASP A 34 -6.42 16.31 3.58
C ASP A 34 -5.46 16.55 2.41
N PHE A 35 -4.16 16.58 2.68
CA PHE A 35 -3.14 16.75 1.65
C PHE A 35 -3.14 15.59 0.64
N LEU A 36 -3.27 14.35 1.12
CA LEU A 36 -3.38 13.19 0.24
C LEU A 36 -4.67 13.22 -0.58
N ARG A 37 -5.80 13.56 0.05
CA ARG A 37 -7.11 13.64 -0.62
C ARG A 37 -7.09 14.69 -1.74
N GLU A 38 -6.53 15.86 -1.48
CA GLU A 38 -6.35 16.90 -2.50
C GLU A 38 -5.49 16.40 -3.67
N ALA A 39 -4.36 15.74 -3.37
CA ALA A 39 -3.48 15.18 -4.41
C ALA A 39 -4.19 14.13 -5.28
N LEU A 40 -4.91 13.20 -4.66
CA LEU A 40 -5.65 12.15 -5.37
C LEU A 40 -6.79 12.74 -6.22
N GLN A 41 -7.50 13.74 -5.71
CA GLN A 41 -8.54 14.47 -6.45
C GLN A 41 -7.95 15.27 -7.63
N ALA A 42 -6.71 15.75 -7.51
CA ALA A 42 -5.97 16.40 -8.60
C ALA A 42 -5.46 15.40 -9.67
N GLY A 43 -5.71 14.10 -9.49
CA GLY A 43 -5.36 13.06 -10.46
C GLY A 43 -4.01 12.39 -10.21
N VAL A 44 -3.39 12.62 -9.05
CA VAL A 44 -2.21 11.85 -8.65
C VAL A 44 -2.61 10.38 -8.46
N PRO A 45 -1.86 9.40 -9.00
CA PRO A 45 -2.22 7.98 -8.85
C PRO A 45 -2.17 7.51 -7.40
N ALA A 46 -3.17 6.75 -6.95
CA ALA A 46 -3.16 6.13 -5.61
C ALA A 46 -2.06 5.06 -5.44
N ASN A 47 -1.57 4.51 -6.55
CA ASN A 47 -0.64 3.39 -6.62
C ASN A 47 0.81 3.81 -6.89
N LEU A 48 1.17 5.05 -6.56
CA LEU A 48 2.56 5.49 -6.59
C LEU A 48 3.43 4.64 -5.68
N THR A 49 4.67 4.38 -6.11
CA THR A 49 5.67 3.68 -5.31
C THR A 49 6.89 4.54 -5.07
N ASN A 50 7.44 4.49 -3.86
CA ASN A 50 8.72 5.14 -3.56
C ASN A 50 9.90 4.30 -4.10
N GLY A 51 11.13 4.74 -3.86
CA GLY A 51 12.36 4.03 -4.30
C GLY A 51 12.62 2.67 -3.65
N LYS A 52 11.72 2.17 -2.80
CA LYS A 52 11.73 0.81 -2.20
C LYS A 52 10.53 -0.03 -2.66
N GLY A 53 9.76 0.47 -3.62
CA GLY A 53 8.54 -0.18 -4.09
C GLY A 53 7.34 -0.04 -3.14
N ASP A 54 7.45 0.69 -2.02
CA ASP A 54 6.31 0.85 -1.11
C ASP A 54 5.26 1.79 -1.70
N THR A 55 4.00 1.36 -1.68
CA THR A 55 2.86 2.22 -1.99
C THR A 55 2.49 3.13 -0.83
N LEU A 56 1.66 4.15 -1.09
CA LEU A 56 1.02 4.93 -0.03
C LEU A 56 0.25 4.02 0.94
N LEU A 57 -0.43 2.99 0.42
CA LEU A 57 -1.21 2.04 1.22
C LEU A 57 -0.31 1.20 2.14
N ASN A 58 0.85 0.71 1.67
CA ASN A 58 1.81 -0.03 2.48
C ASN A 58 2.33 0.83 3.64
N LEU A 59 2.69 2.09 3.34
CA LEU A 59 3.22 3.02 4.35
C LEU A 59 2.17 3.37 5.40
N ALA A 60 0.93 3.67 4.98
CA ALA A 60 -0.16 3.98 5.88
C ALA A 60 -0.50 2.78 6.78
N ALA A 61 -0.57 1.57 6.22
CA ALA A 61 -0.83 0.35 7.00
C ALA A 61 0.28 0.05 8.00
N TYR A 62 1.55 0.18 7.61
CA TYR A 62 2.69 -0.04 8.51
C TYR A 62 2.75 0.99 9.65
N GLN A 63 2.32 2.23 9.38
CA GLN A 63 2.28 3.32 10.36
C GLN A 63 0.94 3.41 11.09
N GLU A 64 0.05 2.44 10.89
CA GLU A 64 -1.24 2.32 11.58
C GLU A 64 -2.17 3.53 11.36
N GLN A 65 -2.06 4.18 10.21
CA GLN A 65 -2.86 5.35 9.82
C GLN A 65 -4.21 4.90 9.24
N GLU A 66 -5.15 4.54 10.12
CA GLU A 66 -6.43 3.94 9.75
C GLU A 66 -7.23 4.77 8.74
N GLU A 67 -7.47 6.06 9.02
CA GLU A 67 -8.21 6.94 8.10
C GLU A 67 -7.52 7.05 6.74
N THR A 68 -6.19 7.08 6.71
CA THR A 68 -5.42 7.12 5.46
C THR A 68 -5.59 5.83 4.67
N VAL A 69 -5.52 4.66 5.32
CA VAL A 69 -5.76 3.38 4.65
C VAL A 69 -7.17 3.37 4.04
N PHE A 70 -8.17 3.78 4.80
CA PHE A 70 -9.56 3.71 4.37
C PHE A 70 -9.80 4.62 3.16
N MET A 71 -9.30 5.86 3.23
CA MET A 71 -9.35 6.82 2.13
C MET A 71 -8.60 6.32 0.90
N LEU A 72 -7.38 5.77 1.04
CA LEU A 72 -6.63 5.25 -0.10
C LEU A 72 -7.37 4.11 -0.82
N LEU A 73 -8.04 3.23 -0.07
CA LEU A 73 -8.87 2.17 -0.64
C LEU A 73 -10.09 2.73 -1.39
N GLU A 74 -10.73 3.80 -0.88
CA GLU A 74 -11.81 4.50 -1.59
C GLU A 74 -11.35 5.12 -2.92
N PHE A 75 -10.08 5.54 -3.00
CA PHE A 75 -9.45 6.02 -4.23
C PHE A 75 -8.87 4.89 -5.12
N GLY A 76 -9.17 3.62 -4.82
CA GLY A 76 -8.78 2.49 -5.66
C GLY A 76 -7.31 2.09 -5.53
N ALA A 77 -6.72 2.27 -4.35
CA ALA A 77 -5.41 1.71 -4.05
C ALA A 77 -5.41 0.18 -4.21
N ASP A 78 -4.38 -0.34 -4.85
CA ASP A 78 -4.17 -1.77 -5.12
C ASP A 78 -3.66 -2.48 -3.86
N THR A 79 -4.48 -3.39 -3.32
CA THR A 79 -4.15 -4.17 -2.12
C THR A 79 -3.10 -5.25 -2.38
N GLU A 80 -2.92 -5.66 -3.63
CA GLU A 80 -2.04 -6.75 -4.03
C GLU A 80 -0.63 -6.28 -4.40
N ARG A 81 -0.38 -4.97 -4.37
CA ARG A 81 0.93 -4.42 -4.72
C ARG A 81 1.99 -4.82 -3.68
N VAL A 82 2.99 -5.55 -4.17
CA VAL A 82 4.14 -6.03 -3.39
C VAL A 82 5.30 -5.03 -3.48
N SER A 83 5.87 -4.63 -2.35
CA SER A 83 7.09 -3.81 -2.30
C SER A 83 8.35 -4.61 -2.65
N ASP A 84 9.49 -3.95 -2.82
CA ASP A 84 10.74 -4.61 -3.26
C ASP A 84 11.24 -5.66 -2.25
N VAL A 85 10.80 -5.58 -0.99
CA VAL A 85 11.12 -6.54 0.07
C VAL A 85 10.02 -7.59 0.28
N GLY A 86 8.99 -7.60 -0.56
CA GLY A 86 7.94 -8.62 -0.53
C GLY A 86 6.75 -8.31 0.38
N PHE A 87 6.56 -7.05 0.81
CA PHE A 87 5.44 -6.70 1.69
C PHE A 87 4.25 -6.11 0.94
N THR A 88 3.05 -6.51 1.35
CA THR A 88 1.78 -5.87 1.00
C THR A 88 1.24 -5.09 2.19
N ALA A 89 0.24 -4.24 1.95
CA ALA A 89 -0.44 -3.51 3.03
C ALA A 89 -1.03 -4.44 4.10
N LEU A 90 -1.55 -5.62 3.71
CA LEU A 90 -2.08 -6.60 4.65
C LEU A 90 -0.99 -7.18 5.55
N ILE A 91 0.16 -7.54 4.97
CA ILE A 91 1.32 -8.02 5.75
C ILE A 91 1.79 -6.94 6.72
N CYS A 92 1.84 -5.67 6.30
CA CYS A 92 2.15 -4.55 7.18
C CYS A 92 1.15 -4.45 8.34
N ALA A 93 -0.16 -4.42 8.07
CA ALA A 93 -1.19 -4.30 9.10
C ALA A 93 -1.15 -5.46 10.12
N VAL A 94 -0.97 -6.69 9.63
CA VAL A 94 -0.89 -7.88 10.47
C VAL A 94 0.38 -7.87 11.33
N PHE A 95 1.53 -7.50 10.76
CA PHE A 95 2.78 -7.34 11.52
C PHE A 95 2.62 -6.33 12.66
N ARG A 96 1.88 -5.24 12.43
CA ARG A 96 1.57 -4.23 13.44
C ARG A 96 0.52 -4.66 14.47
N GLY A 97 -0.21 -5.76 14.22
CA GLY A 97 -1.29 -6.20 15.11
C GLY A 97 -2.57 -5.36 15.01
N ASN A 98 -2.71 -4.53 13.97
CA ASN A 98 -3.80 -3.57 13.85
C ASN A 98 -5.04 -4.23 13.22
N GLU A 99 -6.00 -4.63 14.06
CA GLU A 99 -7.21 -5.34 13.64
C GLU A 99 -8.12 -4.51 12.71
N PRO A 100 -8.44 -3.22 13.00
CA PRO A 100 -9.28 -2.41 12.12
C PRO A 100 -8.73 -2.32 10.69
N ILE A 101 -7.45 -2.03 10.53
CA ILE A 101 -6.79 -1.94 9.22
C ILE A 101 -6.75 -3.32 8.54
N THR A 102 -6.41 -4.37 9.30
CA THR A 102 -6.38 -5.76 8.78
C THR A 102 -7.73 -6.16 8.21
N ARG A 103 -8.82 -5.95 8.97
CA ARG A 103 -10.18 -6.24 8.53
C ARG A 103 -10.54 -5.45 7.28
N ARG A 104 -10.24 -4.14 7.27
CA ARG A 104 -10.56 -3.28 6.13
C ARG A 104 -9.87 -3.73 4.85
N LEU A 105 -8.59 -4.10 4.92
CA LEU A 105 -7.84 -4.60 3.78
C LEU A 105 -8.43 -5.92 3.26
N LEU A 106 -8.81 -6.84 4.14
CA LEU A 106 -9.46 -8.10 3.76
C LEU A 106 -10.83 -7.86 3.12
N GLU A 107 -11.63 -6.92 3.63
CA GLU A 107 -12.89 -6.49 3.01
C GLU A 107 -12.68 -5.90 1.61
N ALA A 108 -11.56 -5.22 1.39
CA ALA A 108 -11.15 -4.71 0.09
C ALA A 108 -10.56 -5.79 -0.84
N GLY A 109 -10.50 -7.05 -0.41
CA GLY A 109 -10.05 -8.17 -1.23
C GLY A 109 -8.55 -8.46 -1.14
N ALA A 110 -7.84 -7.95 -0.14
CA ALA A 110 -6.42 -8.24 0.05
C ALA A 110 -6.15 -9.74 0.23
N GLY A 111 -5.26 -10.28 -0.59
CA GLY A 111 -4.84 -11.68 -0.57
C GLY A 111 -3.98 -11.99 0.63
N GLN A 112 -4.40 -12.97 1.44
CA GLN A 112 -3.64 -13.44 2.61
C GLN A 112 -2.32 -14.14 2.24
N ALA A 113 -2.18 -14.61 1.00
CA ALA A 113 -0.99 -15.28 0.49
C ALA A 113 -0.13 -14.37 -0.41
N THR A 114 -0.48 -13.08 -0.53
CA THR A 114 0.21 -12.14 -1.42
C THR A 114 1.41 -11.51 -0.70
N GLY A 115 2.57 -11.52 -1.36
CA GLY A 115 3.83 -11.07 -0.79
C GLY A 115 4.78 -12.23 -0.49
N ASN A 116 5.69 -12.03 0.46
CA ASN A 116 6.72 -13.01 0.80
C ASN A 116 6.31 -14.04 1.86
N GLN A 117 5.22 -13.80 2.59
CA GLN A 117 4.74 -14.64 3.68
C GLN A 117 3.20 -14.64 3.72
N HIS A 118 2.62 -15.74 4.21
CA HIS A 118 1.17 -15.78 4.46
C HIS A 118 0.83 -14.95 5.69
N ALA A 119 -0.27 -14.18 5.64
CA ALA A 119 -0.70 -13.29 6.73
C ALA A 119 -0.84 -14.02 8.08
N GLN A 120 -1.38 -15.24 8.09
CA GLN A 120 -1.47 -16.05 9.31
C GLN A 120 -0.11 -16.46 9.88
N ASP A 121 0.88 -16.70 9.03
CA ASP A 121 2.23 -17.05 9.49
C ASP A 121 2.90 -15.82 10.12
N VAL A 122 2.71 -14.64 9.53
CA VAL A 122 3.13 -13.36 10.11
C VAL A 122 2.47 -13.17 11.48
N ALA A 123 1.14 -13.36 11.57
CA ALA A 123 0.43 -13.23 12.85
C ALA A 123 1.02 -14.13 13.94
N LYS A 124 1.30 -15.41 13.64
CA LYS A 124 1.90 -16.34 14.60
C LYS A 124 3.35 -15.98 14.96
N VAL A 125 4.18 -15.69 13.96
CA VAL A 125 5.62 -15.41 14.16
C VAL A 125 5.83 -14.15 14.99
N PHE A 126 4.99 -13.13 14.81
CA PHE A 126 5.10 -11.86 15.53
C PHE A 126 4.16 -11.75 16.74
N GLY A 127 3.48 -12.84 17.14
CA GLY A 127 2.64 -12.88 18.33
C GLY A 127 1.32 -12.09 18.23
N GLN A 128 0.88 -11.79 17.02
CA GLN A 128 -0.39 -11.11 16.71
C GLN A 128 -1.53 -12.11 16.54
N GLU A 129 -1.57 -13.12 17.41
CA GLU A 129 -2.51 -14.25 17.32
C GLU A 129 -3.98 -13.82 17.48
N HIS A 130 -4.23 -12.66 18.10
CA HIS A 130 -5.58 -12.08 18.18
C HIS A 130 -6.17 -11.74 16.80
N LEU A 131 -5.33 -11.62 15.76
CA LEU A 131 -5.80 -11.42 14.38
C LEU A 131 -6.18 -12.73 13.67
N LEU A 132 -5.83 -13.90 14.21
CA LEU A 132 -6.14 -15.18 13.57
C LEU A 132 -7.65 -15.39 13.34
N PRO A 133 -8.56 -15.07 14.28
CA PRO A 133 -10.00 -15.14 14.03
C PRO A 133 -10.43 -14.28 12.84
N VAL A 134 -9.92 -13.05 12.74
CA VAL A 134 -10.23 -12.14 11.64
C VAL A 134 -9.69 -12.70 10.32
N LEU A 135 -8.46 -13.19 10.28
CA LEU A 135 -7.90 -13.80 9.07
C LEU A 135 -8.69 -15.05 8.62
N GLN A 136 -9.14 -15.87 9.56
CA GLN A 136 -9.96 -17.06 9.28
C GLN A 136 -11.36 -16.72 8.75
N GLU A 137 -11.95 -15.61 9.18
CA GLU A 137 -13.26 -15.14 8.66
C GLU A 137 -13.25 -14.92 7.14
N PHE A 138 -12.10 -14.55 6.58
CA PHE A 138 -11.91 -14.22 5.17
C PHE A 138 -11.25 -15.35 4.37
N GLU A 139 -11.11 -16.55 4.92
CA GLU A 139 -10.71 -17.71 4.13
C GLU A 139 -11.87 -18.18 3.24
N PRO A 140 -11.60 -18.61 2.00
CA PRO A 140 -12.62 -19.26 1.18
C PRO A 140 -13.11 -20.51 1.91
N ARG A 141 -14.40 -20.50 2.30
CA ARG A 141 -15.04 -21.68 2.88
C ARG A 141 -14.91 -22.81 1.87
N GLY A 142 -14.25 -23.88 2.29
CA GLY A 142 -13.72 -24.94 1.42
C GLY A 142 -14.59 -25.30 0.22
N SER A 143 -13.93 -25.37 -0.94
CA SER A 143 -14.42 -25.95 -2.19
C SER A 143 -14.78 -27.42 -2.06
#